data_AF-C0NVP0-F1
#
_entry.id   AF-C0NVP0-F1
#
_cell.length_a   1.000
_cell.length_b   1.000
_cell.length_c   1.000
_cell.angle_alpha   90.00
_cell.angle_beta   90.00
_cell.angle_gamma   90.00
#
_symmetry.space_group_name_H-M   'P 1'
#
loop_
_entity.id
_entity.type
_entity.pdbx_description
1 polymer ?
#
loop_
_entity_poly.entity_id
_entity_poly.type
_entity_poly.pdbx_seq_one_letter_code
_entity_poly.pdbx_strand_id
1 'polypeptide(L)'
;MTSPTTWRWLLALAAGVVPAAMAQICTPDDGSWGYAYMVRNQSDLDVIAASCTTINGSLIMGVNYTGPFSLPNVRNITSLFRSEALTEPPYHPAPISADLPDLEFLGDGPWFGDLSTLTNFSAPNLKRVGHEVRLRSVQSVNLASLEEAESLRIEGNIDRLQLDTLKRISEGFVICNSDNCDDKKIPITSLNLSLPSLHTAGRISIHGRLSNLSVPNLSNITGTESISQAFELITSGETINVSLPELIFVGNDSMVLNGDITRCKPPLREGRRDIAKRQYIKVFNMPLQIP
;
A
#
# COMPACT_ATOMS: atom_id res chain seq x y z
N MET A 1 3.88 -27.46 76.49
CA MET A 1 2.86 -28.24 75.74
C MET A 1 1.71 -27.31 75.41
N THR A 2 1.10 -27.44 74.23
CA THR A 2 0.14 -26.53 73.56
C THR A 2 0.81 -25.33 72.86
N SER A 3 0.54 -24.95 71.62
CA SER A 3 -0.19 -25.52 70.48
C SER A 3 0.33 -24.81 69.21
N PRO A 4 0.61 -25.49 68.09
CA PRO A 4 1.26 -24.90 66.92
C PRO A 4 0.30 -24.06 66.06
N THR A 5 0.71 -22.83 65.80
CA THR A 5 0.03 -21.79 65.02
C THR A 5 -0.14 -22.22 63.56
N THR A 6 -1.34 -22.66 63.20
CA THR A 6 -1.74 -23.00 61.82
C THR A 6 -2.08 -21.72 61.05
N TRP A 7 -1.09 -21.15 60.35
CA TRP A 7 -1.30 -20.01 59.47
C TRP A 7 -1.96 -20.48 58.16
N ARG A 8 -3.23 -20.13 58.00
CA ARG A 8 -4.08 -20.43 56.84
C ARG A 8 -3.63 -19.62 55.61
N TRP A 9 -3.39 -20.33 54.51
CA TRP A 9 -3.21 -19.78 53.18
C TRP A 9 -4.50 -19.10 52.69
N LEU A 10 -4.49 -17.77 52.61
CA LEU A 10 -5.52 -17.00 51.92
C LEU A 10 -5.17 -17.01 50.42
N LEU A 11 -5.87 -17.85 49.65
CA LEU A 11 -5.91 -17.78 48.19
C LEU A 11 -6.66 -16.51 47.79
N ALA A 12 -5.91 -15.42 47.57
CA ALA A 12 -6.44 -14.22 46.95
C ALA A 12 -6.69 -14.50 45.46
N LEU A 13 -7.95 -14.79 45.11
CA LEU A 13 -8.45 -14.75 43.74
C LEU A 13 -8.40 -13.30 43.27
N ALA A 14 -7.26 -12.87 42.73
CA ALA A 14 -7.16 -11.67 41.92
C ALA A 14 -7.93 -11.93 40.63
N ALA A 15 -9.23 -11.63 40.63
CA ALA A 15 -10.03 -11.53 39.43
C ALA A 15 -9.49 -10.35 38.61
N GLY A 16 -8.49 -10.64 37.78
CA GLY A 16 -7.98 -9.72 36.79
C GLY A 16 -9.13 -9.38 35.86
N VAL A 17 -9.69 -8.18 36.05
CA VAL A 17 -10.55 -7.54 35.05
C VAL A 17 -9.62 -7.23 33.88
N VAL A 18 -9.41 -8.20 33.00
CA VAL A 18 -8.81 -7.94 31.70
C VAL A 18 -9.79 -6.96 31.05
N PRO A 19 -9.38 -5.72 30.75
CA PRO A 19 -10.20 -4.85 29.92
C PRO A 19 -10.29 -5.59 28.59
N ALA A 20 -11.39 -6.33 28.38
CA ALA A 20 -11.77 -6.70 27.04
C ALA A 20 -11.87 -5.35 26.32
N ALA A 21 -10.96 -5.10 25.38
CA ALA A 21 -11.10 -3.99 24.46
C ALA A 21 -12.43 -4.23 23.74
N MET A 22 -13.50 -3.69 24.29
CA MET A 22 -14.83 -3.81 23.73
C MET A 22 -14.72 -3.12 22.38
N ALA A 23 -14.90 -3.89 21.30
CA ALA A 23 -14.92 -3.33 19.98
C ALA A 23 -16.03 -2.28 19.92
N GLN A 24 -15.65 -1.01 19.89
CA GLN A 24 -16.57 0.11 19.93
C GLN A 24 -16.69 0.70 18.53
N ILE A 25 -17.91 0.66 18.01
CA ILE A 25 -18.25 1.20 16.69
C ILE A 25 -18.72 2.64 16.89
N CYS A 26 -18.06 3.57 16.20
CA CYS A 26 -18.42 4.97 16.17
C CYS A 26 -18.91 5.34 14.77
N THR A 27 -20.11 5.89 14.68
CA THR A 27 -20.66 6.43 13.44
C THR A 27 -20.63 7.96 13.57
N PRO A 28 -19.92 8.69 12.69
CA PRO A 28 -20.00 10.15 12.66
C PRO A 28 -21.41 10.61 12.31
N ASP A 29 -21.76 11.85 12.65
CA ASP A 29 -23.03 12.44 12.20
C ASP A 29 -23.03 12.65 10.68
N ASP A 30 -24.21 12.62 10.08
CA ASP A 30 -24.37 12.95 8.65
C ASP A 30 -24.15 14.44 8.42
N GLY A 31 -23.39 14.80 7.39
CA GLY A 31 -23.02 16.18 7.09
C GLY A 31 -22.69 16.40 5.62
N SER A 32 -22.04 17.53 5.30
CA SER A 32 -21.70 17.91 3.92
C SER A 32 -20.81 16.89 3.19
N TRP A 33 -20.14 16.02 3.94
CA TRP A 33 -19.27 14.95 3.43
C TRP A 33 -19.86 13.55 3.69
N GLY A 34 -21.17 13.46 3.95
CA GLY A 34 -21.84 12.26 4.42
C GLY A 34 -21.46 11.93 5.87
N TYR A 35 -21.50 10.64 6.21
CA TYR A 35 -20.99 10.11 7.48
C TYR A 35 -19.46 10.17 7.52
N ALA A 36 -18.90 11.30 7.96
CA ALA A 36 -17.46 11.51 8.02
C ALA A 36 -17.01 12.30 9.26
N TYR A 37 -15.94 11.82 9.91
CA TYR A 37 -15.20 12.64 10.88
C TYR A 37 -14.28 13.62 10.13
N MET A 38 -14.49 14.91 10.36
CA MET A 38 -13.59 15.97 9.90
C MET A 38 -12.52 16.23 10.97
N VAL A 39 -11.28 15.90 10.66
CA VAL A 39 -10.14 15.99 11.59
C VAL A 39 -9.31 17.22 11.24
N ARG A 40 -9.18 18.17 12.17
CA ARG A 40 -8.43 19.42 11.99
C ARG A 40 -7.10 19.43 12.71
N ASN A 41 -6.90 18.57 13.70
CA ASN A 41 -5.68 18.45 14.48
C ASN A 41 -5.60 17.07 15.18
N GLN A 42 -4.46 16.79 15.83
CA GLN A 42 -4.24 15.53 16.53
C GLN A 42 -5.24 15.30 17.69
N SER A 43 -5.73 16.34 18.36
CA SER A 43 -6.70 16.19 19.45
C SER A 43 -8.03 15.59 18.96
N ASP A 44 -8.45 15.90 17.73
CA ASP A 44 -9.64 15.28 17.13
C ASP A 44 -9.43 13.76 16.95
N LEU A 45 -8.22 13.33 16.56
CA LEU A 45 -7.84 11.92 16.45
C LEU A 45 -7.77 11.25 17.82
N ASP A 46 -7.25 11.93 18.84
CA ASP A 46 -7.13 11.38 20.20
C ASP A 46 -8.51 11.07 20.79
N VAL A 47 -9.51 11.92 20.54
CA VAL A 47 -10.90 11.68 20.96
C VAL A 47 -11.49 10.45 20.27
N ILE A 48 -11.25 10.30 18.96
CA ILE A 48 -11.69 9.13 18.18
C ILE A 48 -10.97 7.87 18.70
N ALA A 49 -9.65 7.90 18.84
CA ALA A 49 -8.83 6.77 19.29
C ALA A 49 -9.13 6.32 20.72
N ALA A 50 -9.61 7.23 21.58
CA ALA A 50 -10.05 6.89 22.94
C ALA A 50 -11.42 6.19 22.99
N SER A 51 -12.23 6.37 21.94
CA SER A 51 -13.65 5.97 21.95
C SER A 51 -14.00 4.91 20.91
N CYS A 52 -13.14 4.69 19.91
CA CYS A 52 -13.52 3.95 18.72
C CYS A 52 -12.44 2.93 18.38
N THR A 53 -12.86 1.68 18.15
CA THR A 53 -12.03 0.68 17.47
C THR A 53 -12.44 0.52 16.01
N THR A 54 -13.67 0.94 15.66
CA THR A 54 -14.20 0.90 14.30
C THR A 54 -14.89 2.23 13.99
N ILE A 55 -14.49 2.87 12.89
CA ILE A 55 -15.17 4.03 12.32
C ILE A 55 -16.14 3.52 11.25
N ASN A 56 -17.43 3.62 11.52
CA ASN A 56 -18.48 3.33 10.55
C ASN A 56 -18.77 4.56 9.70
N GLY A 57 -17.86 4.89 8.80
CA GLY A 57 -17.90 6.10 8.00
C GLY A 57 -16.53 6.43 7.42
N SER A 58 -16.35 7.68 7.05
CA SER A 58 -15.11 8.19 6.48
C SER A 58 -14.29 8.98 7.51
N LEU A 59 -12.99 9.08 7.26
CA LEU A 59 -12.08 9.97 7.98
C LEU A 59 -11.49 10.97 6.98
N ILE A 60 -11.76 12.25 7.20
CA ILE A 60 -11.36 13.33 6.30
C ILE A 60 -10.40 14.25 7.04
N MET A 61 -9.18 14.37 6.51
CA MET A 61 -8.20 15.32 7.01
C MET A 61 -8.56 16.72 6.50
N GLY A 62 -8.98 17.59 7.41
CA GLY A 62 -9.39 18.96 7.11
C GLY A 62 -8.20 19.82 6.67
N VAL A 63 -8.51 20.87 5.93
CA VAL A 63 -7.54 21.73 5.22
C VAL A 63 -6.47 22.39 6.07
N ASN A 64 -6.70 22.52 7.38
CA ASN A 64 -5.77 23.15 8.32
C ASN A 64 -4.97 22.13 9.14
N TYR A 65 -5.07 20.84 8.83
CA TYR A 65 -4.30 19.82 9.53
C TYR A 65 -2.81 20.00 9.25
N THR A 66 -2.01 20.11 10.30
CA THR A 66 -0.56 20.23 10.23
C THR A 66 0.09 19.30 11.24
N GLY A 67 1.36 18.96 11.03
CA GLY A 67 2.08 18.05 11.91
C GLY A 67 1.80 16.57 11.63
N PRO A 68 2.21 15.66 12.51
CA PRO A 68 2.01 14.23 12.32
C PRO A 68 0.51 13.87 12.44
N PHE A 69 0.07 12.90 11.65
CA PHE A 69 -1.24 12.25 11.79
C PHE A 69 -1.06 10.88 12.42
N SER A 70 -1.57 10.68 13.64
CA SER A 70 -1.46 9.41 14.36
C SER A 70 -2.84 8.95 14.84
N LEU A 71 -3.30 7.78 14.40
CA LEU A 71 -4.59 7.22 14.81
C LEU A 71 -4.43 5.80 15.37
N PRO A 72 -4.06 5.66 16.65
CA PRO A 72 -4.00 4.36 17.32
C PRO A 72 -5.40 3.82 17.65
N ASN A 73 -5.48 2.55 18.06
CA ASN A 73 -6.65 1.80 18.51
C ASN A 73 -7.75 1.55 17.46
N VAL A 74 -7.83 2.36 16.40
CA VAL A 74 -8.79 2.16 15.31
C VAL A 74 -8.29 1.05 14.38
N ARG A 75 -9.05 -0.04 14.32
CA ARG A 75 -8.76 -1.23 13.52
C ARG A 75 -9.51 -1.27 12.20
N ASN A 76 -10.66 -0.61 12.10
CA ASN A 76 -11.48 -0.63 10.89
C ASN A 76 -12.00 0.77 10.55
N ILE A 77 -11.87 1.17 9.30
CA ILE A 77 -12.56 2.33 8.72
C ILE A 77 -13.40 1.81 7.55
N THR A 78 -14.72 1.90 7.63
CA THR A 78 -15.61 1.20 6.67
C THR A 78 -15.73 1.89 5.32
N SER A 79 -15.32 3.16 5.22
CA SER A 79 -15.40 3.96 3.99
C SER A 79 -14.05 4.64 3.71
N LEU A 80 -14.07 5.89 3.27
CA LEU A 80 -12.92 6.65 2.77
C LEU A 80 -11.98 7.11 3.88
N PHE A 81 -10.67 7.04 3.61
CA PHE A 81 -9.65 7.85 4.30
C PHE A 81 -8.95 8.78 3.30
N ARG A 82 -9.19 10.09 3.41
CA ARG A 82 -8.68 11.07 2.44
C ARG A 82 -8.43 12.45 3.05
N SER A 83 -7.76 13.31 2.29
CA SER A 83 -7.71 14.74 2.57
C SER A 83 -8.94 15.46 2.01
N GLU A 84 -9.34 16.55 2.65
CA GLU A 84 -10.28 17.51 2.08
C GLU A 84 -9.63 18.18 0.86
N ALA A 85 -10.21 17.93 -0.32
CA ALA A 85 -9.73 18.50 -1.57
C ALA A 85 -10.31 19.92 -1.73
N LEU A 86 -9.48 20.95 -1.56
CA LEU A 86 -9.79 22.30 -2.01
C LEU A 86 -9.03 22.62 -3.28
N THR A 87 -9.67 23.35 -4.19
CA THR A 87 -9.14 23.66 -5.52
C THR A 87 -8.02 24.69 -5.51
N GLU A 88 -7.82 25.43 -4.42
CA GLU A 88 -6.87 26.55 -4.40
C GLU A 88 -6.01 26.59 -3.11
N PRO A 89 -4.69 26.74 -3.25
CA PRO A 89 -3.80 27.13 -2.15
C PRO A 89 -4.31 28.43 -1.48
N PRO A 90 -4.01 28.67 -0.19
CA PRO A 90 -3.05 27.97 0.67
C PRO A 90 -3.66 26.83 1.51
N TYR A 91 -4.91 26.44 1.26
CA TYR A 91 -5.68 25.58 2.16
C TYR A 91 -5.50 24.09 1.84
N HIS A 92 -4.28 23.59 1.96
CA HIS A 92 -4.00 22.15 1.85
C HIS A 92 -3.51 21.61 3.19
N PRO A 93 -4.02 20.44 3.63
CA PRO A 93 -3.44 19.77 4.78
C PRO A 93 -1.95 19.52 4.52
N ALA A 94 -1.13 19.74 5.54
CA ALA A 94 0.31 19.59 5.44
C ALA A 94 0.85 18.57 6.47
N PRO A 95 0.36 17.32 6.49
CA PRO A 95 0.93 16.31 7.34
C PRO A 95 2.28 15.86 6.80
N ILE A 96 3.27 15.74 7.67
CA ILE A 96 4.59 15.22 7.29
C ILE A 96 4.56 13.68 7.27
N SER A 97 3.73 13.09 8.13
CA SER A 97 3.58 11.64 8.28
C SER A 97 2.14 11.26 8.62
N ALA A 98 1.73 10.06 8.23
CA ALA A 98 0.50 9.41 8.66
C ALA A 98 0.79 8.00 9.19
N ASP A 99 0.43 7.74 10.44
CA ASP A 99 0.63 6.47 11.14
C ASP A 99 -0.68 5.92 11.70
N LEU A 100 -1.03 4.71 11.28
CA LEU A 100 -2.25 4.00 11.64
C LEU A 100 -1.84 2.60 12.15
N PRO A 101 -1.21 2.53 13.34
CA PRO A 101 -0.50 1.33 13.78
C PRO A 101 -1.41 0.12 13.97
N ASP A 102 -2.67 0.33 14.36
CA ASP A 102 -3.63 -0.73 14.66
C ASP A 102 -4.63 -1.01 13.52
N LEU A 103 -4.59 -0.23 12.43
CA LEU A 103 -5.56 -0.36 11.34
C LEU A 103 -5.38 -1.70 10.62
N GLU A 104 -6.46 -2.48 10.51
CA GLU A 104 -6.50 -3.80 9.86
C GLU A 104 -7.33 -3.79 8.56
N PHE A 105 -8.37 -2.96 8.48
CA PHE A 105 -9.25 -2.84 7.30
C PHE A 105 -9.58 -1.39 6.97
N LEU A 106 -9.54 -1.08 5.68
CA LEU A 106 -9.98 0.20 5.13
C LEU A 106 -10.89 -0.04 3.93
N GLY A 107 -12.11 0.50 3.98
CA GLY A 107 -13.12 0.31 2.93
C GLY A 107 -12.68 0.95 1.61
N ASP A 108 -12.22 2.20 1.66
CA ASP A 108 -11.71 2.93 0.50
C ASP A 108 -10.56 3.86 0.93
N GLY A 109 -9.55 4.04 0.08
CA GLY A 109 -8.34 4.79 0.38
C GLY A 109 -7.23 3.95 1.05
N PRO A 110 -6.14 4.58 1.52
CA PRO A 110 -5.96 6.03 1.65
C PRO A 110 -5.85 6.73 0.30
N TRP A 111 -6.47 7.91 0.16
CA TRP A 111 -6.37 8.73 -1.05
C TRP A 111 -5.71 10.08 -0.73
N PHE A 112 -4.40 10.13 -0.91
CA PHE A 112 -3.54 11.29 -0.65
C PHE A 112 -2.80 11.73 -1.92
N GLY A 113 -3.58 12.04 -2.96
CA GLY A 113 -3.04 12.56 -4.22
C GLY A 113 -2.52 14.00 -4.14
N ASP A 114 -2.99 14.78 -3.16
CA ASP A 114 -2.75 16.23 -3.09
C ASP A 114 -1.90 16.64 -1.87
N LEU A 115 -1.45 15.67 -1.07
CA LEU A 115 -0.62 15.90 0.12
C LEU A 115 0.87 15.93 -0.24
N SER A 116 1.34 17.02 -0.84
CA SER A 116 2.73 17.18 -1.28
C SER A 116 3.78 17.14 -0.15
N THR A 117 3.35 17.28 1.11
CA THR A 117 4.20 17.23 2.29
C THR A 117 4.26 15.86 2.97
N LEU A 118 3.40 14.92 2.56
CA LEU A 118 3.33 13.59 3.16
C LEU A 118 4.51 12.73 2.70
N THR A 119 5.53 12.65 3.54
CA THR A 119 6.76 11.89 3.24
C THR A 119 6.71 10.45 3.75
N ASN A 120 5.95 10.18 4.81
CA ASN A 120 5.90 8.87 5.46
C ASN A 120 4.46 8.40 5.64
N PHE A 121 4.15 7.21 5.16
CA PHE A 121 2.86 6.55 5.42
C PHE A 121 3.10 5.17 6.06
N SER A 122 2.41 4.89 7.16
CA SER A 122 2.59 3.65 7.93
C SER A 122 1.22 3.12 8.37
N ALA A 123 0.92 1.89 7.96
CA ALA A 123 -0.21 1.11 8.46
C ALA A 123 0.21 -0.38 8.49
N PRO A 124 1.13 -0.75 9.40
CA PRO A 124 1.83 -2.04 9.36
C PRO A 124 0.90 -3.25 9.53
N ASN A 125 -0.25 -3.06 10.16
CA ASN A 125 -1.24 -4.11 10.41
C ASN A 125 -2.39 -4.12 9.38
N LEU A 126 -2.38 -3.22 8.39
CA LEU A 126 -3.45 -3.10 7.39
C LEU A 126 -3.42 -4.32 6.50
N LYS A 127 -4.46 -5.15 6.53
CA LYS A 127 -4.55 -6.41 5.79
C LYS A 127 -5.27 -6.27 4.45
N ARG A 128 -6.29 -5.42 4.40
CA ARG A 128 -7.12 -5.26 3.21
C ARG A 128 -7.57 -3.83 3.02
N VAL A 129 -7.49 -3.39 1.76
CA VAL A 129 -8.10 -2.16 1.26
C VAL A 129 -9.19 -2.54 0.26
N GLY A 130 -10.40 -2.01 0.43
CA GLY A 130 -11.54 -2.39 -0.42
C GLY A 130 -11.47 -1.87 -1.84
N HIS A 131 -10.75 -0.76 -2.06
CA HIS A 131 -10.66 -0.07 -3.34
C HIS A 131 -9.20 0.39 -3.61
N GLU A 132 -8.89 1.69 -3.59
CA GLU A 132 -7.60 2.23 -4.01
C GLU A 132 -6.69 2.65 -2.84
N VAL A 133 -5.43 2.20 -2.84
CA VAL A 133 -4.34 2.85 -2.10
C VAL A 133 -3.66 3.85 -3.01
N ARG A 134 -3.79 5.15 -2.76
CA ARG A 134 -3.17 6.21 -3.56
C ARG A 134 -2.36 7.18 -2.72
N LEU A 135 -1.04 7.06 -2.86
CA LEU A 135 -0.06 7.87 -2.13
C LEU A 135 0.86 8.59 -3.11
N ARG A 136 1.06 9.91 -2.92
CA ARG A 136 1.96 10.73 -3.74
C ARG A 136 2.94 11.51 -2.87
N SER A 137 4.13 11.78 -3.42
CA SER A 137 5.22 12.52 -2.78
C SER A 137 5.81 11.81 -1.55
N VAL A 138 5.60 10.50 -1.43
CA VAL A 138 6.10 9.70 -0.31
C VAL A 138 7.56 9.27 -0.53
N GLN A 139 8.28 9.13 0.57
CA GLN A 139 9.64 8.56 0.61
C GLN A 139 9.60 7.16 1.23
N SER A 140 8.85 7.00 2.32
CA SER A 140 8.70 5.70 3.00
C SER A 140 7.24 5.28 3.14
N VAL A 141 6.95 4.04 2.74
CA VAL A 141 5.64 3.41 2.92
C VAL A 141 5.78 2.05 3.61
N ASN A 142 5.08 1.88 4.73
CA ASN A 142 5.02 0.62 5.46
C ASN A 142 3.59 0.05 5.43
N LEU A 143 3.39 -0.97 4.60
CA LEU A 143 2.16 -1.73 4.43
C LEU A 143 2.47 -3.24 4.56
N ALA A 144 3.32 -3.59 5.53
CA ALA A 144 3.93 -4.91 5.63
C ALA A 144 2.94 -6.08 5.76
N SER A 145 1.71 -5.85 6.26
CA SER A 145 0.65 -6.86 6.38
C SER A 145 -0.43 -6.79 5.30
N LEU A 146 -0.32 -5.89 4.32
CA LEU A 146 -1.32 -5.74 3.26
C LEU A 146 -1.32 -7.00 2.40
N GLU A 147 -2.46 -7.66 2.28
CA GLU A 147 -2.63 -8.89 1.49
C GLU A 147 -3.40 -8.62 0.19
N GLU A 148 -4.40 -7.74 0.23
CA GLU A 148 -5.32 -7.49 -0.87
C GLU A 148 -5.68 -5.99 -1.00
N ALA A 149 -5.68 -5.50 -2.24
CA ALA A 149 -6.30 -4.23 -2.63
C ALA A 149 -6.91 -4.35 -4.04
N GLU A 150 -7.81 -3.46 -4.41
CA GLU A 150 -8.30 -3.41 -5.78
C GLU A 150 -7.28 -2.73 -6.68
N SER A 151 -6.84 -1.54 -6.28
CA SER A 151 -5.79 -0.76 -6.93
C SER A 151 -4.77 -0.24 -5.91
N LEU A 152 -3.51 -0.12 -6.31
CA LEU A 152 -2.42 0.44 -5.51
C LEU A 152 -1.54 1.31 -6.40
N ARG A 153 -1.42 2.59 -6.04
CA ARG A 153 -0.62 3.60 -6.73
C ARG A 153 0.24 4.37 -5.72
N ILE A 154 1.55 4.18 -5.78
CA ILE A 154 2.52 4.83 -4.90
C ILE A 154 3.54 5.60 -5.72
N GLU A 155 3.66 6.90 -5.48
CA GLU A 155 4.53 7.81 -6.21
C GLU A 155 5.39 8.67 -5.27
N GLY A 156 6.64 8.89 -5.64
CA GLY A 156 7.54 9.82 -4.95
C GLY A 156 9.00 9.44 -5.08
N ASN A 157 9.88 10.07 -4.29
CA ASN A 157 11.28 9.69 -4.16
C ASN A 157 11.41 8.56 -3.13
N ILE A 158 10.90 7.38 -3.48
CA ILE A 158 10.71 6.25 -2.57
C ILE A 158 12.09 5.64 -2.25
N ASP A 159 12.44 5.59 -0.98
CA ASP A 159 13.62 4.88 -0.47
C ASP A 159 13.27 3.57 0.23
N ARG A 160 12.06 3.48 0.79
CA ARG A 160 11.57 2.31 1.51
C ARG A 160 10.12 2.01 1.21
N LEU A 161 9.84 0.82 0.68
CA LEU A 161 8.49 0.32 0.41
C LEU A 161 8.37 -1.11 0.93
N GLN A 162 7.47 -1.34 1.89
CA GLN A 162 7.22 -2.66 2.47
C GLN A 162 5.83 -3.16 2.07
N LEU A 163 5.80 -4.24 1.29
CA LEU A 163 4.61 -4.89 0.74
C LEU A 163 4.75 -6.44 0.78
N ASP A 164 5.41 -6.95 1.81
CA ASP A 164 5.92 -8.33 1.87
C ASP A 164 4.81 -9.40 1.75
N THR A 165 3.63 -9.11 2.30
CA THR A 165 2.48 -10.01 2.30
C THR A 165 1.50 -9.79 1.16
N LEU A 166 1.74 -8.82 0.27
CA LEU A 166 0.78 -8.46 -0.78
C LEU A 166 0.58 -9.65 -1.73
N LYS A 167 -0.62 -10.21 -1.79
CA LYS A 167 -0.97 -11.40 -2.57
C LYS A 167 -1.72 -11.07 -3.85
N ARG A 168 -2.61 -10.07 -3.79
CA ARG A 168 -3.55 -9.77 -4.88
C ARG A 168 -3.79 -8.28 -5.05
N ILE A 169 -3.72 -7.84 -6.31
CA ILE A 169 -4.24 -6.56 -6.80
C ILE A 169 -5.20 -6.88 -7.96
N SER A 170 -6.50 -6.61 -7.85
CA SER A 170 -7.44 -7.03 -8.91
C SER A 170 -7.42 -6.15 -10.16
N GLU A 171 -7.02 -4.88 -10.00
CA GLU A 171 -6.92 -3.87 -11.05
C GLU A 171 -5.46 -3.39 -11.18
N GLY A 172 -5.16 -2.13 -10.86
CA GLY A 172 -3.85 -1.53 -11.15
C GLY A 172 -2.85 -1.61 -9.99
N PHE A 173 -1.64 -2.09 -10.26
CA PHE A 173 -0.47 -1.96 -9.38
C PHE A 173 0.56 -1.03 -10.03
N VAL A 174 0.67 0.20 -9.51
CA VAL A 174 1.51 1.26 -10.05
C VAL A 174 2.51 1.74 -8.99
N ILE A 175 3.81 1.59 -9.29
CA ILE A 175 4.89 2.14 -8.46
C ILE A 175 5.72 3.10 -9.31
N CYS A 176 5.80 4.36 -8.92
CA CYS A 176 6.66 5.35 -9.56
C CYS A 176 7.68 5.88 -8.55
N ASN A 177 8.93 5.44 -8.67
CA ASN A 177 10.04 6.03 -7.94
C ASN A 177 10.52 7.32 -8.65
N SER A 178 9.63 8.30 -8.74
CA SER A 178 9.84 9.66 -9.24
C SER A 178 8.61 10.49 -8.90
N ASP A 179 8.77 11.78 -8.59
CA ASP A 179 7.62 12.65 -8.30
C ASP A 179 6.68 12.77 -9.51
N ASN A 180 5.40 12.48 -9.30
CA ASN A 180 4.32 12.53 -10.31
C ASN A 180 4.49 11.56 -11.50
N CYS A 181 5.31 10.51 -11.38
CA CYS A 181 5.69 9.66 -12.52
C CYS A 181 6.25 10.47 -13.71
N ASP A 182 6.94 11.59 -13.44
CA ASP A 182 7.52 12.41 -14.49
C ASP A 182 8.87 11.82 -14.92
N ASP A 183 8.90 11.15 -16.08
CA ASP A 183 10.11 10.57 -16.68
C ASP A 183 11.25 11.58 -16.89
N LYS A 184 10.94 12.89 -16.90
CA LYS A 184 11.95 13.96 -17.02
C LYS A 184 12.61 14.28 -15.69
N LYS A 185 11.99 13.91 -14.57
CA LYS A 185 12.56 14.06 -13.23
C LYS A 185 13.42 12.85 -12.93
N ILE A 186 14.72 13.09 -12.83
CA ILE A 186 15.67 12.06 -12.44
C ILE A 186 15.39 11.69 -10.96
N PRO A 187 15.05 10.43 -10.67
CA PRO A 187 14.86 9.98 -9.30
C PRO A 187 16.13 10.18 -8.47
N ILE A 188 15.98 10.73 -7.27
CA ILE A 188 17.12 10.91 -6.36
C ILE A 188 17.54 9.57 -5.77
N THR A 189 16.58 8.72 -5.43
CA THR A 189 16.76 7.43 -4.75
C THR A 189 16.77 6.27 -5.74
N SER A 190 17.35 5.14 -5.34
CA SER A 190 17.22 3.85 -6.04
C SER A 190 16.38 2.91 -5.20
N LEU A 191 15.28 2.38 -5.75
CA LEU A 191 14.33 1.55 -5.02
C LEU A 191 14.65 0.06 -5.22
N ASN A 192 14.75 -0.69 -4.12
CA ASN A 192 14.74 -2.15 -4.15
C ASN A 192 13.31 -2.65 -3.97
N LEU A 193 12.70 -3.17 -5.03
CA LEU A 193 11.30 -3.61 -5.00
C LEU A 193 11.23 -5.15 -4.91
N SER A 194 10.75 -5.65 -3.77
CA SER A 194 10.47 -7.07 -3.56
C SER A 194 8.99 -7.27 -3.22
N LEU A 195 8.35 -8.19 -3.93
CA LEU A 195 6.95 -8.56 -3.76
C LEU A 195 6.87 -10.09 -3.65
N PRO A 196 7.41 -10.67 -2.55
CA PRO A 196 7.60 -12.11 -2.44
C PRO A 196 6.28 -12.89 -2.42
N SER A 197 5.19 -12.28 -1.95
CA SER A 197 3.89 -12.94 -1.84
C SER A 197 2.93 -12.64 -3.00
N LEU A 198 3.28 -11.80 -3.96
CA LEU A 198 2.34 -11.37 -5.00
C LEU A 198 2.08 -12.49 -5.99
N HIS A 199 0.82 -12.93 -6.10
CA HIS A 199 0.41 -14.04 -7.00
C HIS A 199 -0.35 -13.56 -8.23
N THR A 200 -1.22 -12.56 -8.05
CA THR A 200 -2.10 -12.04 -9.11
C THR A 200 -2.15 -10.52 -9.10
N ALA A 201 -2.05 -9.92 -10.28
CA ALA A 201 -2.27 -8.50 -10.50
C ALA A 201 -3.22 -8.29 -11.70
N GLY A 202 -3.99 -7.20 -11.74
CA GLY A 202 -4.73 -6.82 -12.95
C GLY A 202 -3.79 -6.26 -14.02
N ARG A 203 -3.04 -5.23 -13.63
CA ARG A 203 -1.95 -4.59 -14.37
C ARG A 203 -0.80 -4.29 -13.43
N ILE A 204 0.43 -4.36 -13.93
CA ILE A 204 1.64 -3.92 -13.22
C ILE A 204 2.33 -2.84 -14.04
N SER A 205 2.61 -1.69 -13.44
CA SER A 205 3.36 -0.60 -14.04
C SER A 205 4.39 -0.07 -13.04
N ILE A 206 5.67 -0.22 -13.33
CA ILE A 206 6.77 0.15 -12.45
C ILE A 206 7.70 1.11 -13.19
N HIS A 207 7.87 2.30 -12.65
CA HIS A 207 8.64 3.38 -13.26
C HIS A 207 9.70 3.94 -12.29
N GLY A 208 10.85 4.35 -12.82
CA GLY A 208 11.89 5.08 -12.08
C GLY A 208 13.18 4.28 -11.86
N ARG A 209 14.02 4.74 -10.93
CA ARG A 209 15.32 4.13 -10.66
C ARG A 209 15.16 2.96 -9.69
N LEU A 210 15.51 1.76 -10.15
CA LEU A 210 15.47 0.54 -9.36
C LEU A 210 16.89 -0.02 -9.18
N SER A 211 17.15 -0.64 -8.03
CA SER A 211 18.35 -1.46 -7.81
C SER A 211 18.05 -2.95 -8.01
N ASN A 212 16.79 -3.37 -7.85
CA ASN A 212 16.36 -4.76 -8.00
C ASN A 212 14.82 -4.85 -8.13
N LEU A 213 14.35 -5.86 -8.89
CA LEU A 213 12.93 -6.24 -8.97
C LEU A 213 12.78 -7.74 -8.77
N SER A 214 12.16 -8.15 -7.66
CA SER A 214 11.92 -9.55 -7.33
C SER A 214 10.44 -9.82 -7.06
N VAL A 215 9.80 -10.57 -7.95
CA VAL A 215 8.39 -10.96 -7.84
C VAL A 215 8.25 -12.47 -8.08
N PRO A 216 8.77 -13.32 -7.17
CA PRO A 216 8.98 -14.74 -7.41
C PRO A 216 7.67 -15.53 -7.63
N ASN A 217 6.59 -15.16 -6.94
CA ASN A 217 5.35 -15.94 -6.94
C ASN A 217 4.27 -15.41 -7.90
N LEU A 218 4.58 -14.35 -8.68
CA LEU A 218 3.60 -13.77 -9.59
C LEU A 218 3.33 -14.75 -10.73
N SER A 219 2.10 -15.24 -10.78
CA SER A 219 1.66 -16.26 -11.75
C SER A 219 0.74 -15.70 -12.83
N ASN A 220 -0.06 -14.69 -12.49
CA ASN A 220 -1.12 -14.20 -13.37
C ASN A 220 -1.19 -12.67 -13.36
N ILE A 221 -1.13 -12.08 -14.54
CA ILE A 221 -1.50 -10.70 -14.79
C ILE A 221 -2.74 -10.72 -15.67
N THR A 222 -3.91 -10.34 -15.16
CA THR A 222 -5.17 -10.61 -15.87
C THR A 222 -5.42 -9.68 -17.06
N GLY A 223 -4.77 -8.50 -17.11
CA GLY A 223 -4.99 -7.48 -18.13
C GLY A 223 -6.30 -6.72 -17.95
N THR A 224 -6.85 -6.69 -16.73
CA THR A 224 -7.99 -5.83 -16.38
C THR A 224 -7.60 -4.35 -16.60
N GLU A 225 -8.53 -3.51 -17.08
CA GLU A 225 -8.31 -2.12 -17.55
C GLU A 225 -7.58 -1.94 -18.90
N SER A 226 -8.27 -2.37 -19.98
CA SER A 226 -7.86 -2.56 -21.39
C SER A 226 -7.19 -1.39 -22.15
N ILE A 227 -6.78 -0.30 -21.52
CA ILE A 227 -6.21 0.88 -22.22
C ILE A 227 -4.68 0.88 -22.33
N SER A 228 -3.97 -0.10 -21.76
CA SER A 228 -2.50 -0.08 -21.64
C SER A 228 -1.87 -1.47 -21.57
N GLN A 229 -0.53 -1.53 -21.41
CA GLN A 229 0.19 -2.79 -21.28
C GLN A 229 -0.12 -3.45 -19.93
N ALA A 230 -0.29 -4.78 -19.95
CA ALA A 230 -0.57 -5.54 -18.73
C ALA A 230 0.63 -5.57 -17.78
N PHE A 231 1.85 -5.63 -18.32
CA PHE A 231 3.07 -5.43 -17.55
C PHE A 231 3.96 -4.38 -18.21
N GLU A 232 4.35 -3.38 -17.44
CA GLU A 232 5.22 -2.31 -17.86
C GLU A 232 6.30 -2.08 -16.80
N LEU A 233 7.55 -2.18 -17.22
CA LEU A 233 8.72 -1.81 -16.44
C LEU A 233 9.56 -0.83 -17.23
N ILE A 234 9.65 0.40 -16.74
CA ILE A 234 10.53 1.43 -17.28
C ILE A 234 11.49 1.84 -16.19
N THR A 235 12.75 1.43 -16.32
CA THR A 235 13.79 1.72 -15.32
C THR A 235 14.97 2.47 -15.91
N SER A 236 15.65 3.22 -15.05
CA SER A 236 16.85 3.99 -15.40
C SER A 236 17.91 3.89 -14.30
N GLY A 237 19.18 4.11 -14.66
CA GLY A 237 20.29 4.09 -13.71
C GLY A 237 21.02 2.75 -13.71
N GLU A 238 20.91 1.99 -12.61
CA GLU A 238 21.64 0.74 -12.42
C GLU A 238 21.07 -0.38 -13.30
N THR A 239 21.93 -1.31 -13.72
CA THR A 239 21.47 -2.51 -14.40
C THR A 239 20.78 -3.44 -13.40
N ILE A 240 19.54 -3.84 -13.69
CA ILE A 240 18.76 -4.70 -12.78
C ILE A 240 18.56 -6.11 -13.34
N ASN A 241 18.25 -7.04 -12.44
CA ASN A 241 17.74 -8.36 -12.79
C ASN A 241 16.21 -8.36 -12.65
N VAL A 242 15.51 -8.92 -13.63
CA VAL A 242 14.07 -9.09 -13.60
C VAL A 242 13.76 -10.58 -13.55
N SER A 243 13.17 -11.04 -12.44
CA SER A 243 12.86 -12.46 -12.21
C SER A 243 11.38 -12.66 -11.93
N LEU A 244 10.71 -13.38 -12.84
CA LEU A 244 9.29 -13.71 -12.81
C LEU A 244 9.10 -15.22 -13.07
N PRO A 245 9.64 -16.10 -12.19
CA PRO A 245 9.80 -17.52 -12.49
C PRO A 245 8.48 -18.29 -12.56
N GLU A 246 7.46 -17.87 -11.80
CA GLU A 246 6.14 -18.52 -11.76
C GLU A 246 5.12 -17.88 -12.71
N LEU A 247 5.50 -16.84 -13.46
CA LEU A 247 4.59 -16.17 -14.38
C LEU A 247 4.14 -17.17 -15.45
N ILE A 248 2.84 -17.28 -15.68
CA ILE A 248 2.26 -18.19 -16.68
C ILE A 248 1.20 -17.52 -17.56
N PHE A 249 0.62 -16.41 -17.11
CA PHE A 249 -0.41 -15.69 -17.84
C PHE A 249 -0.19 -14.17 -17.79
N VAL A 250 -0.25 -13.54 -18.97
CA VAL A 250 -0.24 -12.08 -19.13
C VAL A 250 -1.37 -11.69 -20.07
N GLY A 251 -2.41 -11.08 -19.53
CA GLY A 251 -3.58 -10.61 -20.28
C GLY A 251 -3.18 -9.57 -21.32
N ASN A 252 -3.93 -9.50 -22.42
CA ASN A 252 -3.67 -8.60 -23.55
C ASN A 252 -2.26 -8.74 -24.18
N ASP A 253 -1.53 -9.82 -23.90
CA ASP A 253 -0.23 -10.23 -24.48
C ASP A 253 0.84 -9.11 -24.57
N SER A 254 0.79 -8.10 -23.70
CA SER A 254 1.68 -6.94 -23.76
C SER A 254 2.50 -6.79 -22.48
N MET A 255 3.79 -7.10 -22.64
CA MET A 255 4.82 -6.88 -21.64
C MET A 255 5.88 -5.95 -22.22
N VAL A 256 6.09 -4.81 -21.59
CA VAL A 256 7.11 -3.83 -21.97
C VAL A 256 8.18 -3.79 -20.89
N LEU A 257 9.41 -3.98 -21.34
CA LEU A 257 10.61 -3.90 -20.53
C LEU A 257 11.53 -2.87 -21.18
N ASN A 258 11.82 -1.79 -20.48
CA ASN A 258 12.67 -0.69 -20.94
C ASN A 258 13.67 -0.30 -19.85
N GLY A 259 14.93 -0.17 -20.20
CA GLY A 259 16.04 0.10 -19.29
C GLY A 259 17.16 -0.94 -19.39
N ASP A 260 18.20 -0.79 -18.57
CA ASP A 260 19.33 -1.71 -18.54
C ASP A 260 18.98 -2.98 -17.76
N ILE A 261 18.53 -4.02 -18.46
CA ILE A 261 18.08 -5.29 -17.86
C ILE A 261 19.06 -6.41 -18.25
N THR A 262 19.75 -6.99 -17.27
CA THR A 262 20.79 -8.01 -17.54
C THR A 262 20.19 -9.36 -17.92
N ARG A 263 19.11 -9.74 -17.23
CA ARG A 263 18.49 -11.07 -17.34
C ARG A 263 16.99 -10.94 -17.19
N CYS A 264 16.28 -11.50 -18.16
CA CYS A 264 14.84 -11.73 -18.10
C CYS A 264 14.62 -13.23 -18.33
N LYS A 265 14.02 -13.92 -17.35
CA LYS A 265 13.52 -15.29 -17.54
C LYS A 265 12.03 -15.19 -17.85
N PRO A 266 11.62 -15.22 -19.14
CA PRO A 266 10.21 -15.14 -19.49
C PRO A 266 9.45 -16.40 -19.06
N PRO A 267 8.12 -16.29 -18.91
CA PRO A 267 7.24 -17.40 -18.51
C PRO A 267 7.34 -18.57 -19.49
N LEU A 268 7.77 -19.74 -19.00
CA LEU A 268 7.83 -20.98 -19.78
C LEU A 268 6.48 -21.72 -19.64
N ARG A 269 5.51 -21.49 -20.54
CA ARG A 269 4.66 -22.56 -21.11
C ARG A 269 3.65 -22.11 -22.18
N GLU A 270 3.80 -22.79 -23.30
CA GLU A 270 2.92 -22.87 -24.46
C GLU A 270 1.63 -23.64 -24.09
N GLY A 271 0.50 -22.93 -23.98
CA GLY A 271 -0.75 -23.47 -23.45
C GLY A 271 -1.97 -23.08 -24.28
N ARG A 272 -2.36 -23.97 -25.21
CA ARG A 272 -3.65 -24.07 -25.93
C ARG A 272 -4.01 -22.96 -26.94
N ARG A 273 -3.73 -23.30 -28.21
CA ARG A 273 -4.40 -22.87 -29.46
C ARG A 273 -4.25 -21.37 -29.82
N ASP A 274 -3.53 -21.14 -30.92
CA ASP A 274 -3.58 -19.92 -31.76
C ASP A 274 -2.93 -18.60 -31.29
N ILE A 275 -1.96 -18.62 -30.35
CA ILE A 275 -1.09 -17.46 -30.10
C ILE A 275 0.33 -17.68 -30.67
N ALA A 276 0.43 -18.29 -31.85
CA ALA A 276 1.56 -18.04 -32.75
C ALA A 276 1.56 -16.61 -33.32
N LYS A 277 0.69 -15.72 -32.81
CA LYS A 277 0.64 -14.30 -33.17
C LYS A 277 0.70 -13.47 -31.89
N ARG A 278 1.88 -12.88 -31.64
CA ARG A 278 2.06 -11.60 -30.94
C ARG A 278 2.21 -11.60 -29.41
N GLN A 279 3.03 -12.48 -28.84
CA GLN A 279 3.85 -12.01 -27.69
C GLN A 279 4.75 -10.88 -28.21
N TYR A 280 4.25 -9.63 -28.20
CA TYR A 280 5.11 -8.47 -28.39
C TYR A 280 5.76 -8.18 -27.04
N ILE A 281 6.74 -9.01 -26.67
CA ILE A 281 7.75 -8.55 -25.73
C ILE A 281 8.59 -7.55 -26.52
N LYS A 282 8.16 -6.29 -26.51
CA LYS A 282 9.02 -5.19 -26.98
C LYS A 282 10.05 -4.96 -25.88
N VAL A 283 11.12 -5.74 -25.95
CA VAL A 283 12.35 -5.48 -25.22
C VAL A 283 13.10 -4.40 -25.99
N PHE A 284 13.15 -3.19 -25.45
CA PHE A 284 14.09 -2.18 -25.94
C PHE A 284 15.34 -2.25 -25.07
N ASN A 285 16.52 -2.33 -25.71
CA ASN A 285 17.85 -2.23 -25.09
C ASN A 285 18.25 -3.32 -24.06
N MET A 286 18.20 -4.60 -24.44
CA MET A 286 19.04 -5.61 -23.74
C MET A 286 20.42 -5.69 -24.41
N PRO A 287 21.54 -5.36 -23.71
CA PRO A 287 22.83 -5.94 -24.07
C PRO A 287 22.75 -7.45 -23.79
N LEU A 288 22.41 -8.23 -24.81
CA LEU A 288 22.36 -9.69 -24.77
C LEU A 288 23.75 -10.25 -24.41
N GLN A 289 23.96 -10.59 -23.14
CA GLN A 289 24.96 -11.58 -22.76
C GLN A 289 24.28 -12.95 -22.72
N ILE A 290 24.29 -13.62 -23.87
CA ILE A 290 24.04 -15.07 -23.95
C ILE A 290 25.33 -15.76 -23.47
N PRO A 291 25.26 -16.72 -22.53
CA PRO A 291 26.44 -17.49 -22.09
C PRO A 291 27.12 -18.24 -23.24
#